data_AF-A0A2K3MFB2-F1
#
_entry.id   AF-A0A2K3MFB2-F1
#
_cell.length_a   1.000
_cell.length_b   1.000
_cell.length_c   1.000
_cell.angle_alpha   90.00
_cell.angle_beta   90.00
_cell.angle_gamma   90.00
#
_symmetry.space_group_name_H-M   'P 1'
#
loop_
_entity.id
_entity.type
_entity.pdbx_description
1 polymer ?
#
loop_
_entity_poly.entity_id
_entity_poly.type
_entity_poly.pdbx_seq_one_letter_code
_entity_poly.pdbx_strand_id
1 'polypeptide(L)' 'MKIVSWNIRGLGGLEKRKEVCKLVGDLKPFILCLQETKLQRCDVLLCSNLWGNSSHGFSYRPSVGASGGLLTLWDSSEVE' A
#
# COMPACT_ATOMS: atom_id res chain seq x y z
N MET A 1 -11.06 -4.23 13.76
CA MET A 1 -9.85 -3.57 13.20
C MET A 1 -8.91 -4.65 12.68
N LYS A 2 -8.63 -4.69 11.36
CA LYS A 2 -7.71 -5.66 10.77
C LYS A 2 -6.45 -4.95 10.28
N ILE A 3 -5.28 -5.37 10.75
CA ILE A 3 -4.01 -4.80 10.29
C ILE A 3 -3.32 -5.86 9.44
N VAL A 4 -2.96 -5.51 8.21
CA VAL A 4 -2.19 -6.36 7.32
C VAL A 4 -0.82 -5.75 7.15
N SER A 5 0.22 -6.55 7.40
CA SER A 5 1.60 -6.18 7.11
C SER A 5 2.22 -7.19 6.17
N TRP A 6 2.75 -6.73 5.04
CA TRP A 6 3.29 -7.60 4.00
C TRP A 6 4.56 -7.04 3.38
N ASN A 7 5.63 -7.84 3.38
CA ASN A 7 6.82 -7.57 2.59
C ASN A 7 6.62 -8.04 1.15
N ILE A 8 6.45 -7.08 0.23
CA ILE A 8 6.12 -7.33 -1.18
C ILE A 8 7.37 -7.54 -2.06
N ARG A 9 8.55 -7.10 -1.58
CA ARG A 9 9.85 -7.17 -2.29
C ARG A 9 9.88 -6.54 -3.68
N GLY A 10 8.95 -5.62 -3.95
CA GLY A 10 8.83 -4.87 -5.20
C GLY A 10 7.37 -4.65 -5.59
N LEU A 11 6.95 -3.38 -5.67
CA LEU A 11 5.60 -2.95 -6.04
C LEU A 11 5.55 -2.29 -7.44
N GLY A 12 6.66 -2.33 -8.18
CA GLY A 12 6.79 -1.77 -9.51
C GLY A 12 5.99 -2.54 -10.58
N GLY A 13 5.92 -3.87 -10.45
CA GLY A 13 5.23 -4.74 -11.41
C GLY A 13 3.71 -4.71 -11.30
N LEU A 14 3.00 -4.76 -12.43
CA LEU A 14 1.53 -4.77 -12.48
C LEU A 14 0.91 -5.97 -11.77
N GLU A 15 1.55 -7.14 -11.84
CA GLU A 15 1.07 -8.37 -11.18
C GLU A 15 1.01 -8.20 -9.67
N LYS A 16 2.08 -7.65 -9.07
CA LYS A 16 2.16 -7.37 -7.64
C LYS A 16 1.11 -6.37 -7.18
N ARG A 17 0.85 -5.35 -7.99
CA ARG A 17 -0.24 -4.40 -7.70
C ARG A 17 -1.60 -5.09 -7.69
N LYS A 18 -1.87 -5.96 -8.66
CA LYS A 18 -3.12 -6.76 -8.69
C LYS A 18 -3.26 -7.68 -7.48
N GLU A 19 -2.17 -8.32 -7.05
CA GLU A 19 -2.17 -9.14 -5.81
C GLU A 19 -2.56 -8.31 -4.59
N VAL A 20 -2.00 -7.10 -4.45
CA VAL A 20 -2.35 -6.18 -3.36
C VAL A 20 -3.81 -5.74 -3.46
N CYS A 21 -4.30 -5.35 -4.64
CA CYS A 21 -5.71 -4.97 -4.84
C CYS A 21 -6.66 -6.10 -4.43
N LYS A 22 -6.34 -7.33 -4.83
CA LYS A 22 -7.12 -8.52 -4.47
C LYS A 22 -7.11 -8.74 -2.96
N LEU A 23 -5.95 -8.64 -2.34
CA LEU A 23 -5.80 -8.76 -0.88
C LEU A 23 -6.62 -7.71 -0.13
N VAL A 24 -6.63 -6.45 -0.60
CA VAL A 24 -7.43 -5.38 0.00
C VAL A 24 -8.93 -5.68 -0.16
N GLY A 25 -9.36 -6.12 -1.34
CA GLY A 25 -10.76 -6.49 -1.59
C GLY A 25 -11.24 -7.67 -0.75
N ASP A 26 -10.41 -8.70 -0.60
CA ASP A 26 -10.73 -9.93 0.13
C ASP A 26 -10.73 -9.71 1.65
N LEU A 27 -9.70 -9.03 2.19
CA LEU A 27 -9.53 -8.89 3.63
C LEU A 27 -10.22 -7.65 4.21
N LYS A 28 -10.39 -6.60 3.40
CA LYS A 28 -10.81 -5.25 3.81
C LYS A 28 -10.03 -4.77 5.05
N PRO A 29 -8.70 -4.60 4.93
CA PRO A 29 -7.87 -4.19 6.04
C PRO A 29 -8.20 -2.75 6.48
N PHE A 30 -8.11 -2.52 7.79
CA PHE A 30 -8.17 -1.19 8.38
C PHE A 30 -6.87 -0.41 8.13
N ILE A 31 -5.72 -1.08 8.32
CA ILE A 31 -4.39 -0.58 7.99
C ILE A 31 -3.68 -1.64 7.13
N LEU A 32 -3.06 -1.21 6.04
CA LEU A 32 -2.18 -1.99 5.19
C LEU A 32 -0.77 -1.42 5.22
N CYS A 33 0.20 -2.22 5.65
CA CYS A 33 1.62 -1.87 5.67
C CYS A 33 2.36 -2.72 4.63
N LEU A 34 2.89 -2.08 3.60
CA LEU A 34 3.73 -2.70 2.58
C LEU A 34 5.20 -2.35 2.80
N GLN A 35 6.04 -3.37 2.85
CA GLN A 35 7.49 -3.26 3.04
C GLN A 35 8.25 -3.69 1.80
N GLU A 36 9.45 -3.13 1.61
CA GLU A 36 10.28 -3.33 0.43
C GLU A 36 9.53 -3.06 -0.88
N THR A 37 8.82 -1.93 -0.95
CA THR A 37 8.08 -1.53 -2.16
C THR A 37 9.00 -1.30 -3.36
N LYS A 38 10.28 -0.96 -3.12
CA LYS A 38 11.31 -0.58 -4.11
C LYS A 38 10.84 0.55 -5.03
N LEU A 39 9.91 1.38 -4.55
CA LEU A 39 9.39 2.52 -5.29
C LEU A 39 10.17 3.77 -4.88
N GLN A 40 10.77 4.45 -5.86
CA GLN A 40 11.40 5.77 -5.65
C GLN A 40 10.36 6.87 -5.51
N ARG A 41 9.20 6.70 -6.15
CA ARG A 41 8.06 7.63 -6.09
C ARG A 41 6.78 6.84 -5.86
N CYS A 42 5.94 7.34 -4.97
CA CYS A 42 4.60 6.82 -4.74
C CYS A 42 3.62 7.97 -4.96
N ASP A 43 2.74 7.81 -5.94
CA ASP A 43 1.75 8.82 -6.29
C ASP A 43 0.38 8.44 -5.70
N VAL A 44 -0.46 9.45 -5.46
CA VAL A 44 -1.83 9.27 -4.96
C VAL A 44 -2.62 8.28 -5.82
N LEU A 45 -2.48 8.37 -7.15
CA LEU A 45 -3.12 7.45 -8.11
C LEU A 45 -2.73 5.99 -7.90
N LEU A 46 -1.46 5.72 -7.52
CA LEU A 46 -1.01 4.36 -7.25
C LEU A 46 -1.67 3.84 -5.96
N CYS A 47 -1.71 4.67 -4.91
CA CYS A 47 -2.38 4.35 -3.66
C CYS A 47 -3.88 4.09 -3.86
N SER A 48 -4.57 4.95 -4.62
CA SER A 48 -5.99 4.79 -4.93
C SER A 48 -6.26 3.53 -5.75
N ASN A 49 -5.38 3.16 -6.68
CA ASN A 49 -5.50 1.89 -7.40
C ASN A 49 -5.33 0.67 -6.48
N LEU A 50 -4.43 0.74 -5.49
CA LEU A 50 -4.18 -0.36 -4.55
C LEU A 50 -5.31 -0.52 -3.54
N TRP A 51 -5.85 0.59 -3.04
CA TRP A 51 -6.90 0.61 -2.03
C TRP A 51 -8.30 0.39 -2.61
N GLY A 52 -8.56 0.97 -3.80
CA GLY A 52 -9.87 1.00 -4.43
C GLY A 52 -10.59 2.34 -4.22
N ASN A 53 -11.90 2.36 -4.54
CA ASN A 53 -12.73 3.58 -4.55
C ASN A 53 -13.20 4.05 -3.16
N SER A 54 -12.70 3.46 -2.06
CA SER A 54 -13.02 3.90 -0.70
C SER A 54 -12.09 5.02 -0.24
N SER A 55 -12.57 5.81 0.74
CA SER A 55 -11.78 6.83 1.41
C SER A 55 -10.55 6.22 2.08
N HIS A 56 -9.38 6.77 1.80
CA HIS A 56 -8.13 6.29 2.39
C HIS A 56 -7.13 7.42 2.61
N GLY A 57 -6.34 7.25 3.67
CA GLY A 57 -5.09 7.95 3.86
C GLY A 57 -3.92 7.06 3.43
N PHE A 58 -2.81 7.70 3.10
CA PHE A 58 -1.56 6.98 2.89
C PHE A 58 -0.35 7.80 3.33
N SER A 59 0.72 7.09 3.69
CA SER A 59 2.03 7.65 3.97
C SER A 59 3.08 6.71 3.38
N TYR A 60 4.14 7.26 2.80
CA TYR A 60 5.18 6.44 2.20
C TYR A 60 6.57 7.00 2.50
N ARG A 61 7.54 6.09 2.52
CA ARG A 61 8.97 6.42 2.51
C ARG A 61 9.57 5.82 1.22
N PRO A 62 10.11 6.67 0.33
CA PRO A 62 10.67 6.20 -0.92
C PRO A 62 11.90 5.31 -0.69
N SER A 63 12.15 4.44 -1.65
CA SER A 63 13.39 3.70 -1.77
C SER A 63 14.51 4.64 -2.23
N VAL A 64 15.52 4.82 -1.37
CA VAL A 64 16.76 5.58 -1.61
C VAL A 64 17.95 4.63 -1.48
N GLY A 65 18.73 4.48 -2.55
CA GLY A 65 19.88 3.55 -2.58
C GLY A 65 19.46 2.11 -2.31
N ALA A 66 20.05 1.48 -1.30
CA ALA A 66 19.73 0.10 -0.89
C ALA A 66 18.47 -0.03 -0.02
N SER A 67 17.80 1.07 0.33
CA SER A 67 16.60 0.99 1.18
C SER A 67 15.40 0.46 0.38
N GLY A 68 14.65 -0.49 0.97
CA GLY A 68 13.53 -1.14 0.30
C GLY A 68 12.29 -0.24 0.13
N GLY A 69 12.16 0.86 0.85
CA GLY A 69 10.96 1.70 0.85
C GLY A 69 9.79 1.10 1.63
N LEU A 70 8.89 1.97 2.10
CA LEU A 70 7.71 1.62 2.90
C LEU A 70 6.48 2.35 2.35
N LEU A 71 5.32 1.70 2.40
CA LEU A 71 4.03 2.31 2.09
C LEU A 71 3.00 1.83 3.11
N THR A 72 2.32 2.77 3.77
CA THR A 72 1.22 2.49 4.69
C THR A 72 -0.03 3.15 4.15
N LEU A 73 -1.11 2.38 4.04
CA LEU A 73 -2.45 2.85 3.69
C LEU A 73 -3.40 2.52 4.83
N TRP A 74 -4.41 3.36 5.03
CA TRP A 74 -5.43 3.13 6.04
C TRP A 74 -6.77 3.71 5.61
N ASP A 75 -7.84 3.16 6.16
CA ASP A 75 -9.17 3.73 5.98
C ASP A 75 -9.25 5.07 6.73
N SER A 76 -9.52 6.16 6.02
CA SER A 76 -9.62 7.50 6.62
C SER A 76 -11.02 7.83 7.14
N SER A 77 -12.01 6.96 6.92
CA SER A 77 -13.36 7.16 7.48
C SER A 77 -13.44 6.84 8.97
N GLU A 78 -12.46 6.10 9.49
CA GLU A 78 -12.44 5.60 10.86
C GLU A 78 -11.27 6.17 11.69
N VAL A 79 -10.46 7.06 11.10
CA VAL A 79 -9.33 7.73 11.75
C VAL A 79 -9.60 9.23 11.70
N GLU A 80 -10.13 9.75 12.80
CA GLU A 80 -10.22 11.19 13.10
C GLU A 80 -8.84 11.80 13.37
#